data_AF-A0A1I2JH75-F1
#
_entry.id   AF-A0A1I2JH75-F1
#
_cell.length_a   1.000
_cell.length_b   1.000
_cell.length_c   1.000
_cell.angle_alpha   90.00
_cell.angle_beta   90.00
_cell.angle_gamma   90.00
#
_symmetry.space_group_name_H-M   'P 1'
#
loop_
_entity.id
_entity.type
_entity.pdbx_description
1 polymer ?
#
loop_
_entity_poly.entity_id
_entity_poly.type
_entity_poly.pdbx_seq_one_letter_code
_entity_poly.pdbx_strand_id
1 'polypeptide(L)'
;MKFPPRMRVKLAVQRPKALRLGRALRQRLDTGGAGESAARDQDEPTSGLRLLPWQGPEGKPCYLSTNDQNSFMSRMADNMEAVQIGLGEDLLDHVSKVLAQTVTSETELRNLINSLCQALRDALRVAESRGDRLPRADDDASAIAARVAIDREFVR
;
A
#
# COMPACT_ATOMS: atom_id res chain seq x y z
N MET A 1 -34.01 -12.66 -20.26
CA MET A 1 -32.57 -12.37 -20.13
C MET A 1 -31.93 -13.46 -19.28
N LYS A 2 -30.95 -14.20 -19.82
CA LYS A 2 -30.34 -15.39 -19.21
C LYS A 2 -28.93 -15.00 -18.74
N PHE A 3 -28.68 -15.01 -17.43
CA PHE A 3 -27.35 -14.72 -16.88
C PHE A 3 -26.39 -15.89 -17.09
N PRO A 4 -25.11 -15.66 -17.44
CA PRO A 4 -24.12 -16.72 -17.62
C PRO A 4 -23.62 -17.28 -16.26
N PRO A 5 -23.12 -18.53 -16.23
CA PRO A 5 -22.69 -19.19 -15.00
C PRO A 5 -21.34 -18.66 -14.49
N ARG A 6 -21.22 -18.56 -13.16
CA ARG A 6 -20.03 -18.06 -12.45
C ARG A 6 -18.83 -19.02 -12.61
N MET A 7 -17.71 -18.51 -13.14
CA MET A 7 -16.42 -19.21 -13.09
C MET A 7 -15.88 -19.20 -11.65
N ARG A 8 -15.50 -20.37 -11.13
CA ARG A 8 -14.79 -20.52 -9.85
C ARG A 8 -13.29 -20.32 -10.11
N VAL A 9 -12.73 -19.21 -9.64
CA VAL A 9 -11.27 -19.02 -9.60
C VAL A 9 -10.75 -19.70 -8.33
N LYS A 10 -9.93 -20.74 -8.48
CA LYS A 10 -9.22 -21.37 -7.36
C LYS A 10 -8.07 -20.46 -6.96
N LEU A 11 -8.21 -19.75 -5.84
CA LEU A 11 -7.14 -18.96 -5.24
C LEU A 11 -6.12 -19.92 -4.58
N ALA A 12 -5.00 -20.17 -5.27
CA ALA A 12 -3.85 -20.83 -4.66
C ALA A 12 -3.10 -19.79 -3.81
N VAL A 13 -3.20 -19.92 -2.48
CA VAL A 13 -2.47 -19.07 -1.54
C VAL A 13 -1.01 -19.53 -1.51
N GLN A 14 -0.14 -18.81 -2.23
CA GLN A 14 1.30 -19.00 -2.15
C GLN A 14 1.83 -18.35 -0.86
N ARG A 15 2.40 -19.15 0.06
CA ARG A 15 2.99 -18.62 1.30
C ARG A 15 4.37 -17.99 1.03
N PRO A 16 4.66 -16.76 1.48
CA PRO A 16 5.99 -16.18 1.38
C PRO A 16 6.96 -16.84 2.38
N LYS A 17 8.21 -17.05 1.94
CA LYS A 17 9.31 -17.59 2.75
C LYS A 17 9.79 -16.52 3.75
N ALA A 18 9.88 -16.90 5.03
CA ALA A 18 10.35 -16.02 6.09
C ALA A 18 11.86 -15.75 6.00
N LEU A 19 12.25 -14.48 5.90
CA LEU A 19 13.62 -14.03 6.10
C LEU A 19 13.88 -13.90 7.61
N ARG A 20 14.78 -14.74 8.12
CA ARG A 20 15.33 -14.61 9.48
C ARG A 20 16.41 -13.54 9.46
N LEU A 21 16.23 -12.43 10.17
CA LEU A 21 17.33 -11.52 10.50
C LEU A 21 17.45 -11.34 12.02
N GLY A 22 18.62 -11.76 12.53
CA GLY A 22 19.46 -10.91 13.35
C GLY A 22 19.01 -10.57 14.77
N ARG A 23 19.24 -11.51 15.69
CA ARG A 23 19.26 -11.32 17.14
C ARG A 23 20.46 -10.46 17.55
N ALA A 24 20.40 -9.13 17.46
CA ALA A 24 21.46 -8.27 18.02
C ALA A 24 20.97 -6.85 18.30
N LEU A 25 20.65 -6.56 19.56
CA LEU A 25 20.88 -5.30 20.29
C LEU A 25 20.07 -5.34 21.59
N ARG A 26 20.58 -6.17 22.51
CA ARG A 26 20.18 -6.18 23.92
C ARG A 26 21.41 -5.75 24.69
N GLN A 27 21.48 -4.48 25.09
CA GLN A 27 22.08 -3.99 26.35
C GLN A 27 22.34 -2.48 26.29
N ARG A 28 22.12 -1.84 27.46
CA ARG A 28 22.41 -0.44 27.87
C ARG A 28 21.27 0.51 27.50
N LEU A 29 20.43 0.95 28.43
CA LEU A 29 20.78 1.61 29.70
C LEU A 29 19.72 1.34 30.80
N ASP A 30 20.16 0.80 31.93
CA ASP A 30 19.54 1.03 33.24
C ASP A 30 20.22 2.25 33.86
N THR A 31 19.47 3.31 34.14
CA THR A 31 19.75 4.26 35.24
C THR A 31 18.47 5.01 35.57
N GLY A 32 18.18 5.10 36.87
CA GLY A 32 16.88 5.45 37.43
C GLY A 32 16.49 6.92 37.39
N GLY A 33 15.25 7.18 37.83
CA GLY A 33 14.68 8.50 38.06
C GLY A 33 13.17 8.41 38.31
N ALA A 34 12.77 8.41 39.58
CA ALA A 34 11.39 8.49 40.04
C ALA A 34 10.92 9.96 40.18
N GLY A 35 9.60 10.17 40.10
CA GLY A 35 8.92 11.46 40.38
C GLY A 35 8.02 11.87 39.21
N GLU A 36 6.74 11.49 39.17
CA GLU A 36 5.59 12.09 39.87
C GLU A 36 4.72 12.94 38.92
N SER A 37 3.60 12.32 38.54
CA SER A 37 2.24 12.84 38.33
C SER A 37 2.03 14.35 38.08
N ALA A 38 1.49 14.69 36.91
CA ALA A 38 0.12 15.21 36.79
C ALA A 38 -0.18 15.70 35.35
N ALA A 39 -1.40 15.41 34.90
CA ALA A 39 -2.10 15.99 33.75
C ALA A 39 -1.47 15.80 32.36
N ARG A 40 -1.73 14.63 31.76
CA ARG A 40 -1.69 14.45 30.30
C ARG A 40 -3.08 14.10 29.81
N ASP A 41 -3.91 15.12 29.59
CA ASP A 41 -4.96 15.05 28.57
C ASP A 41 -4.35 15.54 27.26
N GLN A 42 -3.57 14.64 26.64
CA GLN A 42 -3.20 14.71 25.24
C GLN A 42 -3.30 13.28 24.70
N ASP A 43 -4.52 12.75 24.69
CA ASP A 43 -4.88 11.70 23.74
C ASP A 43 -4.95 12.35 22.36
N GLU A 44 -3.83 12.35 21.64
CA GLU A 44 -3.83 12.51 20.19
C GLU A 44 -3.61 11.10 19.61
N PRO A 45 -4.69 10.33 19.34
CA PRO A 45 -4.55 9.04 18.71
C PRO A 45 -4.43 9.29 17.22
N THR A 46 -3.22 9.36 16.70
CA THR A 46 -3.03 9.19 15.27
C THR A 46 -3.56 7.79 14.88
N SER A 47 -4.56 7.74 13.98
CA SER A 47 -4.92 6.56 13.17
C SER A 47 -5.78 5.44 13.83
N GLY A 48 -7.04 5.75 14.18
CA GLY A 48 -8.09 4.74 14.44
C GLY A 48 -8.82 4.24 13.17
N LEU A 49 -8.43 4.74 11.99
CA LEU A 49 -9.11 4.50 10.73
C LEU A 49 -8.13 3.99 9.67
N ARG A 50 -8.40 2.81 9.12
CA ARG A 50 -7.71 2.22 7.97
C ARG A 50 -8.30 2.77 6.69
N LEU A 51 -7.45 3.36 5.87
CA LEU A 51 -7.75 3.71 4.50
C LEU A 51 -7.97 2.45 3.65
N LEU A 52 -9.07 2.39 2.89
CA LEU A 52 -9.40 1.24 2.04
C LEU A 52 -8.79 1.39 0.62
N PRO A 53 -8.37 0.27 -0.01
CA PRO A 53 -7.69 0.28 -1.31
C PRO A 53 -8.64 0.51 -2.49
N TRP A 54 -9.95 0.60 -2.24
CA TRP A 54 -10.94 1.01 -3.23
C TRP A 54 -11.49 2.40 -2.90
N GLN A 55 -12.00 3.06 -3.93
CA GLN A 55 -12.71 4.33 -3.78
C GLN A 55 -14.13 4.08 -3.29
N GLY A 56 -14.63 5.05 -2.53
CA GLY A 56 -16.02 5.16 -2.18
C GLY A 56 -16.87 5.76 -3.30
N PRO A 57 -18.16 5.98 -3.00
CA PRO A 57 -19.04 6.75 -3.87
C PRO A 57 -18.38 8.07 -4.28
N GLU A 58 -18.58 8.47 -5.54
CA GLU A 58 -18.04 9.72 -6.11
C GLU A 58 -16.50 9.81 -6.11
N GLY A 59 -15.79 8.68 -5.97
CA GLY A 59 -14.32 8.68 -5.98
C GLY A 59 -13.69 9.18 -4.68
N LYS A 60 -14.47 9.26 -3.60
CA LYS A 60 -13.98 9.73 -2.29
C LYS A 60 -13.21 8.61 -1.56
N PRO A 61 -12.17 8.93 -0.79
CA PRO A 61 -11.50 7.93 0.05
C PRO A 61 -12.46 7.26 1.03
N CYS A 62 -12.34 5.94 1.16
CA CYS A 62 -13.09 5.15 2.15
C CYS A 62 -12.21 4.74 3.32
N TYR A 63 -12.81 4.68 4.51
CA TYR A 63 -12.13 4.36 5.76
C TYR A 63 -12.87 3.27 6.53
N LEU A 64 -12.12 2.44 7.25
CA LEU A 64 -12.59 1.36 8.12
C LEU A 64 -12.02 1.56 9.52
N SER A 65 -12.84 1.50 10.57
CA SER A 65 -12.32 1.53 11.95
C SER A 65 -11.42 0.34 12.24
N THR A 66 -10.26 0.59 12.86
CA THR A 66 -9.20 -0.40 13.11
C THR A 66 -9.41 -1.22 14.39
N ASN A 67 -10.57 -1.14 15.03
CA ASN A 67 -10.89 -1.87 16.26
C ASN A 67 -10.68 -3.39 16.16
N ASP A 68 -10.73 -3.95 14.95
CA ASP A 68 -10.35 -5.34 14.66
C ASP A 68 -9.62 -5.44 13.31
N GLN A 69 -8.30 -5.57 13.36
CA GLN A 69 -7.44 -5.81 12.18
C GLN A 69 -7.72 -7.16 11.50
N ASN A 70 -8.38 -8.10 12.20
CA ASN A 70 -8.80 -9.38 11.66
C ASN A 70 -10.29 -9.38 11.26
N SER A 71 -10.93 -8.21 11.16
CA SER A 71 -12.31 -8.14 10.68
C SER A 71 -12.42 -8.63 9.23
N PHE A 72 -13.63 -9.02 8.82
CA PHE A 72 -13.90 -9.43 7.44
C PHE A 72 -13.51 -8.35 6.43
N MET A 73 -13.80 -7.08 6.74
CA MET A 73 -13.46 -5.94 5.87
C MET A 73 -11.96 -5.70 5.81
N SER A 74 -11.24 -5.88 6.92
CA SER A 74 -9.77 -5.78 6.94
C SER A 74 -9.13 -6.84 6.03
N ARG A 75 -9.57 -8.11 6.12
CA ARG A 75 -9.09 -9.16 5.21
C ARG A 75 -9.48 -8.92 3.75
N MET A 76 -10.67 -8.36 3.51
CA MET A 76 -11.08 -7.98 2.14
C MET A 76 -10.16 -6.89 1.58
N ALA A 77 -9.80 -5.91 2.40
CA ALA A 77 -8.84 -4.89 2.05
C ALA A 77 -7.46 -5.49 1.75
N ASP A 78 -6.95 -6.40 2.59
CA ASP A 78 -5.67 -7.07 2.33
C ASP A 78 -5.67 -7.85 1.01
N ASN A 79 -6.76 -8.58 0.75
CA ASN A 79 -6.92 -9.32 -0.51
C ASN A 79 -6.95 -8.38 -1.72
N MET A 80 -7.67 -7.26 -1.62
CA MET A 80 -7.74 -6.29 -2.73
C MET A 80 -6.41 -5.60 -2.96
N GLU A 81 -5.69 -5.23 -1.89
CA GLU A 81 -4.32 -4.72 -2.00
C GLU A 81 -3.42 -5.73 -2.74
N ALA A 82 -3.50 -7.02 -2.38
CA ALA A 82 -2.72 -8.07 -3.05
C ALA A 82 -3.11 -8.23 -4.53
N VAL A 83 -4.40 -8.18 -4.86
CA VAL A 83 -4.89 -8.23 -6.24
C VAL A 83 -4.39 -7.03 -7.05
N GLN A 84 -4.48 -5.81 -6.52
CA GLN A 84 -4.03 -4.59 -7.22
C GLN A 84 -2.53 -4.63 -7.52
N ILE A 85 -1.71 -5.07 -6.55
CA ILE A 85 -0.26 -5.22 -6.75
C ILE A 85 0.04 -6.31 -7.79
N GLY A 86 -0.62 -7.47 -7.70
CA GLY A 86 -0.45 -8.54 -8.69
C GLY A 86 -0.88 -8.13 -10.11
N LEU A 87 -1.97 -7.37 -10.25
CA LEU A 87 -2.38 -6.79 -11.54
C LEU A 87 -1.33 -5.82 -12.09
N GLY A 88 -0.66 -5.06 -11.21
CA GLY A 88 0.47 -4.22 -11.59
C GLY A 88 1.65 -5.03 -12.15
N GLU A 89 2.01 -6.14 -11.48
CA GLU A 89 3.06 -7.06 -11.95
C GLU A 89 2.72 -7.66 -13.32
N ASP A 90 1.51 -8.21 -13.48
CA ASP A 90 1.03 -8.77 -14.75
C ASP A 90 1.02 -7.73 -15.88
N LEU A 91 0.67 -6.48 -15.57
CA LEU A 91 0.68 -5.39 -16.53
C LEU A 91 2.11 -5.03 -16.98
N LEU A 92 3.07 -4.99 -16.06
CA LEU A 92 4.48 -4.72 -16.39
C LEU A 92 5.07 -5.81 -17.29
N ASP A 93 4.71 -7.07 -17.05
CA ASP A 93 5.07 -8.20 -17.91
C ASP A 93 4.47 -8.05 -19.31
N HIS A 94 3.21 -7.63 -19.40
CA HIS A 94 2.55 -7.38 -20.68
C HIS A 94 3.20 -6.21 -21.44
N VAL A 95 3.48 -5.09 -20.76
CA VAL A 95 4.16 -3.93 -21.33
C VAL A 95 5.51 -4.31 -21.91
N SER A 96 6.29 -5.12 -21.18
CA SER A 96 7.60 -5.58 -21.63
C SER A 96 7.52 -6.38 -22.94
N LYS A 97 6.46 -7.19 -23.10
CA LYS A 97 6.21 -7.96 -24.33
C LYS A 97 5.78 -7.05 -25.49
N VAL A 98 4.95 -6.05 -25.23
CA VAL A 98 4.51 -5.07 -26.25
C VAL A 98 5.69 -4.23 -26.72
N LEU A 99 6.53 -3.73 -25.82
CA LEU A 99 7.72 -2.94 -26.16
C LEU A 99 8.77 -3.73 -26.95
N ALA A 100 8.76 -5.07 -26.86
CA ALA A 100 9.63 -5.94 -27.66
C ALA A 100 9.13 -6.16 -29.09
N GLN A 101 7.90 -5.74 -29.42
CA GLN A 101 7.35 -5.86 -30.77
C GLN A 101 7.95 -4.80 -31.69
N THR A 102 8.16 -5.16 -32.96
CA THR A 102 8.67 -4.24 -33.98
C THR A 102 7.64 -3.23 -34.47
N VAL A 103 6.35 -3.54 -34.29
CA VAL A 103 5.23 -2.68 -34.69
C VAL A 103 4.13 -2.79 -33.62
N THR A 104 3.81 -1.66 -33.00
CA THR A 104 2.68 -1.51 -32.06
C THR A 104 1.88 -0.29 -32.50
N SER A 105 0.55 -0.37 -32.46
CA SER A 105 -0.30 0.75 -32.88
C SER A 105 -0.29 1.89 -31.85
N GLU A 106 -0.49 3.14 -32.30
CA GLU A 106 -0.59 4.29 -31.39
C GLU A 106 -1.73 4.14 -30.38
N THR A 107 -2.87 3.59 -30.82
CA THR A 107 -4.04 3.35 -29.95
C THR A 107 -3.71 2.33 -28.85
N GLU A 108 -3.00 1.26 -29.19
CA GLU A 108 -2.56 0.26 -28.22
C GLU A 108 -1.58 0.85 -27.21
N LEU A 109 -0.63 1.67 -27.66
CA LEU A 109 0.29 2.37 -26.77
C LEU A 109 -0.43 3.34 -25.82
N ARG A 110 -1.41 4.11 -26.30
CA ARG A 110 -2.23 5.01 -25.46
C ARG A 110 -3.02 4.24 -24.41
N ASN A 111 -3.61 3.11 -24.78
CA ASN A 111 -4.34 2.25 -23.84
C ASN A 111 -3.40 1.64 -22.79
N LEU A 112 -2.19 1.24 -23.20
CA LEU A 112 -1.17 0.71 -22.31
C LEU A 112 -0.69 1.75 -21.29
N ILE A 113 -0.43 2.98 -21.73
CA ILE A 113 -0.07 4.10 -20.86
C ILE A 113 -1.20 4.41 -19.87
N ASN A 114 -2.46 4.44 -20.32
CA ASN A 114 -3.60 4.66 -19.43
C ASN A 114 -3.69 3.56 -18.35
N SER A 115 -3.45 2.31 -18.74
CA SER A 115 -3.44 1.16 -17.81
C SER A 115 -2.30 1.28 -16.81
N LEU A 116 -1.11 1.70 -17.25
CA LEU A 116 0.05 1.96 -16.38
C LEU A 116 -0.24 3.09 -15.38
N CYS A 117 -0.83 4.19 -15.83
CA CYS A 117 -1.24 5.29 -14.95
C CYS A 117 -2.25 4.82 -13.90
N GLN A 118 -3.19 3.95 -14.26
CA GLN A 118 -4.15 3.40 -13.32
C GLN A 118 -3.47 2.48 -12.29
N ALA A 119 -2.64 1.54 -12.75
CA ALA A 119 -1.91 0.64 -11.86
C ALA A 119 -0.99 1.40 -10.89
N LEU A 120 -0.35 2.49 -11.33
CA LEU A 120 0.46 3.35 -10.46
C LEU A 120 -0.40 4.06 -9.40
N ARG A 121 -1.58 4.58 -9.76
CA ARG A 121 -2.51 5.16 -8.78
C ARG A 121 -2.94 4.14 -7.74
N ASP A 122 -3.25 2.92 -8.19
CA ASP A 122 -3.64 1.83 -7.29
C ASP A 122 -2.48 1.44 -6.36
N ALA A 123 -1.24 1.34 -6.88
CA ALA A 123 -0.05 1.05 -6.08
C ALA A 123 0.24 2.14 -5.03
N LEU A 124 0.14 3.41 -5.41
CA LEU A 124 0.30 4.55 -4.47
C LEU A 124 -0.77 4.52 -3.37
N ARG A 125 -2.01 4.16 -3.73
CA ARG A 125 -3.11 4.00 -2.78
C ARG A 125 -2.85 2.88 -1.77
N VAL A 126 -2.36 1.74 -2.24
CA VAL A 126 -1.96 0.61 -1.38
C VAL A 126 -0.81 1.01 -0.47
N ALA A 127 0.17 1.75 -0.98
CA ALA A 127 1.31 2.22 -0.20
C ALA A 127 0.87 3.18 0.92
N GLU A 128 0.01 4.15 0.62
CA GLU A 128 -0.59 5.07 1.61
C GLU A 128 -1.35 4.29 2.68
N SER A 129 -2.25 3.39 2.25
CA SER A 129 -3.04 2.54 3.15
C SER A 129 -2.17 1.70 4.10
N ARG A 130 -1.04 1.18 3.62
CA ARG A 130 -0.08 0.42 4.44
C ARG A 130 0.76 1.33 5.33
N GLY A 131 1.17 2.49 4.84
CA GLY A 131 1.97 3.48 5.56
C GLY A 131 1.24 4.01 6.79
N ASP A 132 -0.05 4.33 6.68
CA ASP A 132 -0.89 4.80 7.79
C ASP A 132 -1.04 3.78 8.94
N ARG A 133 -0.69 2.51 8.69
CA ARG A 133 -0.71 1.42 9.67
C ARG A 133 0.64 1.18 10.33
N LEU A 134 1.71 1.83 9.85
CA LEU A 134 3.03 1.73 10.46
C LEU A 134 3.13 2.72 11.64
N PRO A 135 3.87 2.38 12.70
CA PRO A 135 4.21 3.35 13.73
C PRO A 135 4.91 4.55 13.09
N ARG A 136 4.46 5.75 13.43
CA ARG A 136 5.11 7.00 13.01
C ARG A 136 6.53 6.98 13.59
N ALA A 137 7.56 6.98 12.73
CA ALA A 137 8.91 7.24 13.23
C ALA A 137 9.01 8.75 13.53
N ASP A 138 10.08 9.22 14.16
CA ASP A 138 10.29 10.67 14.31
C ASP A 138 10.51 11.28 12.90
N ASP A 139 9.41 11.62 12.21
CA ASP A 139 9.24 11.48 10.76
C ASP A 139 9.59 12.74 9.91
N ASP A 140 9.97 13.84 10.54
CA ASP A 140 10.13 15.11 9.81
C ASP A 140 11.33 15.10 8.85
N ALA A 141 12.43 14.42 9.21
CA ALA A 141 13.62 14.35 8.36
C ALA A 141 13.44 13.43 7.14
N SER A 142 12.69 12.34 7.29
CA SER A 142 12.48 11.32 6.26
C SER A 142 11.55 11.82 5.14
N ALA A 143 10.47 12.50 5.50
CA ALA A 143 9.51 13.06 4.55
C ALA A 143 10.11 14.18 3.67
N ILE A 144 10.97 15.02 4.25
CA ILE A 144 11.68 16.09 3.51
C ILE A 144 12.67 15.48 2.50
N ALA A 145 13.42 14.45 2.92
CA ALA A 145 14.37 13.76 2.03
C ALA A 145 13.67 13.12 0.82
N ALA A 146 12.51 12.50 1.02
CA ALA A 146 11.72 11.93 -0.07
C ALA A 146 11.24 12.99 -1.08
N ARG A 147 10.78 14.15 -0.60
CA ARG A 147 10.31 15.25 -1.48
C ARG A 147 11.45 15.78 -2.35
N VAL A 148 12.64 15.99 -1.76
CA VAL A 148 13.82 16.47 -2.48
C VAL A 148 14.30 15.49 -3.56
N ALA A 149 14.16 14.18 -3.31
CA ALA A 149 14.52 13.17 -4.30
C ALA A 149 13.59 13.20 -5.52
N ILE A 150 12.28 13.30 -5.30
CA ILE A 150 11.28 13.32 -6.38
C ILE A 150 11.45 14.53 -7.30
N ASP A 151 11.67 15.72 -6.73
CA ASP A 151 11.85 16.96 -7.53
C ASP A 151 13.12 16.92 -8.42
N ARG A 152 14.13 16.14 -8.02
CA ARG A 152 15.38 15.99 -8.79
C ARG A 152 15.24 15.08 -10.01
N GLU A 153 14.30 14.14 -9.99
CA GLU A 153 14.17 13.13 -11.04
C GLU A 153 13.19 13.51 -12.15
N PHE A 154 12.20 14.37 -11.87
CA PHE A 154 11.19 14.78 -12.85
C PHE A 154 11.50 16.07 -13.64
N VAL A 155 12.57 16.81 -13.28
CA VAL A 155 12.98 18.08 -13.94
C VAL A 155 14.17 17.90 -14.90
N ARG A 156 14.48 16.66 -15.31
CA ARG A 156 15.44 16.37 -16.39
C ARG A 156 14.72 16.01 -17.67
#